data_AF-A0A2S3WBC1-F1
#
_entry.id   AF-A0A2S3WBC1-F1
#
_cell.length_a   1.000
_cell.length_b   1.000
_cell.length_c   1.000
_cell.angle_alpha   90.00
_cell.angle_beta   90.00
_cell.angle_gamma   90.00
#
_symmetry.space_group_name_H-M   'P 1'
#
loop_
_entity.id
_entity.type
_entity.pdbx_description
1 polymer ?
#
loop_
_entity_poly.entity_id
_entity_poly.type
_entity_poly.pdbx_seq_one_letter_code
_entity_poly.pdbx_strand_id
1 'polypeptide(L)'
;MLTDDQIEAAKKATRYTHKDHLHEHPDCIRFAYEWLDAQTKIKGTQKRPFAIKHLVERWAGRYVSQSDVEVAATLHPEIHGTYPAFNISSRLVNPSRARIDHLEQTGKHHYKQEKGFDDYARSEG
;
A
#
# COMPACT_ATOMS: atom_id res chain seq x y z
N MET A 1 -14.12 -4.92 -3.24
CA MET A 1 -12.91 -5.22 -2.46
C MET A 1 -12.27 -6.50 -2.98
N LEU A 2 -10.95 -6.62 -2.91
CA LEU A 2 -10.19 -7.81 -3.34
C LEU A 2 -10.58 -9.06 -2.53
N THR A 3 -10.86 -10.17 -3.22
CA THR A 3 -11.10 -11.47 -2.58
C THR A 3 -9.78 -12.16 -2.23
N ASP A 4 -9.82 -13.12 -1.31
CA ASP A 4 -8.64 -13.93 -0.99
C ASP A 4 -8.12 -14.69 -2.21
N ASP A 5 -9.01 -15.22 -3.05
CA ASP A 5 -8.63 -15.91 -4.29
C ASP A 5 -7.88 -15.00 -5.26
N GLN A 6 -8.32 -13.74 -5.41
CA GLN A 6 -7.62 -12.75 -6.24
C GLN A 6 -6.23 -12.47 -5.67
N ILE A 7 -6.11 -12.36 -4.35
CA ILE A 7 -4.85 -12.14 -3.65
C ILE A 7 -3.90 -13.32 -3.84
N GLU A 8 -4.37 -14.56 -3.67
CA GLU A 8 -3.54 -15.76 -3.85
C GLU A 8 -3.11 -15.96 -5.30
N ALA A 9 -3.97 -15.65 -6.26
CA ALA A 9 -3.61 -15.65 -7.67
C ALA A 9 -2.53 -14.58 -7.97
N ALA A 10 -2.71 -13.38 -7.44
CA ALA A 10 -1.76 -12.29 -7.63
C ALA A 10 -0.40 -12.59 -6.98
N LYS A 11 -0.36 -13.17 -5.77
CA LYS A 11 0.89 -13.59 -5.13
C LYS A 11 1.76 -14.47 -6.03
N LYS A 12 1.15 -15.32 -6.86
CA LYS A 12 1.85 -16.19 -7.83
C LYS A 12 2.30 -15.45 -9.08
N ALA A 13 1.53 -14.44 -9.51
CA ALA A 13 1.81 -13.65 -10.70
C ALA A 13 2.79 -12.48 -10.44
N THR A 14 2.87 -12.02 -9.19
CA THR A 14 3.71 -10.89 -8.79
C THR A 14 5.18 -11.20 -8.98
N ARG A 15 5.87 -10.31 -9.68
CA ARG A 15 7.33 -10.33 -9.79
C ARG A 15 7.93 -9.58 -8.61
N TYR A 16 8.25 -10.31 -7.54
CA TYR A 16 8.91 -9.75 -6.36
C TYR A 16 10.30 -9.23 -6.68
N THR A 17 10.68 -8.10 -6.06
CA THR A 17 12.04 -7.54 -6.16
C THR A 17 13.03 -8.17 -5.18
N HIS A 18 12.54 -8.87 -4.16
CA HIS A 18 13.35 -9.66 -3.23
C HIS A 18 13.00 -11.14 -3.27
N LYS A 19 13.96 -12.00 -2.91
CA LYS A 19 13.79 -13.46 -2.93
C LYS A 19 12.81 -13.95 -1.87
N ASP A 20 12.91 -13.40 -0.67
CA ASP A 20 12.03 -13.73 0.44
C ASP A 20 10.80 -12.81 0.41
N HIS A 21 9.62 -13.40 0.20
CA HIS A 21 8.35 -12.70 0.22
C HIS A 21 7.50 -13.20 1.39
N LEU A 22 7.12 -12.28 2.27
CA LEU A 22 6.36 -12.56 3.49
C LEU A 22 5.00 -11.87 3.40
N HIS A 23 3.95 -12.62 3.69
CA HIS A 23 2.57 -12.13 3.74
C HIS A 23 1.95 -12.59 5.05
N GLU A 24 1.74 -11.67 6.00
CA GLU A 24 1.15 -12.02 7.30
C GLU A 24 -0.36 -12.26 7.21
N HIS A 25 -1.06 -11.45 6.42
CA HIS A 25 -2.51 -11.52 6.30
C HIS A 25 -2.99 -10.90 4.96
N PRO A 26 -4.07 -11.42 4.34
CA PRO A 26 -4.64 -10.81 3.13
C PRO A 26 -4.99 -9.33 3.28
N ASP A 27 -5.47 -8.91 4.45
CA ASP A 27 -5.77 -7.50 4.74
C ASP A 27 -4.56 -6.57 4.60
N CYS A 28 -3.33 -7.05 4.81
CA CYS A 28 -2.12 -6.24 4.60
C CYS A 28 -2.00 -5.80 3.13
N ILE A 29 -2.36 -6.69 2.20
CA ILE A 29 -2.43 -6.41 0.76
C ILE A 29 -3.60 -5.49 0.45
N ARG A 30 -4.75 -5.67 1.10
CA ARG A 30 -5.91 -4.78 0.95
C ARG A 30 -5.61 -3.36 1.42
N PHE A 31 -4.90 -3.18 2.53
CA PHE A 31 -4.44 -1.88 2.99
C PHE A 31 -3.53 -1.21 1.96
N ALA A 32 -2.56 -1.96 1.43
CA ALA A 32 -1.68 -1.43 0.40
C ALA A 32 -2.45 -1.06 -0.88
N TYR A 33 -3.45 -1.87 -1.27
CA TYR A 33 -4.29 -1.61 -2.44
C TYR A 33 -5.09 -0.31 -2.27
N GLU A 34 -5.82 -0.17 -1.17
CA GLU A 34 -6.62 1.03 -0.89
C GLU A 34 -5.76 2.29 -0.78
N TRP A 35 -4.57 2.17 -0.19
CA TRP A 35 -3.64 3.29 -0.10
C TRP A 35 -3.12 3.72 -1.47
N LEU A 36 -2.75 2.76 -2.34
CA LEU A 36 -2.31 3.03 -3.72
C LEU A 36 -3.44 3.62 -4.57
N ASP A 37 -4.67 3.12 -4.39
CA ASP A 37 -5.85 3.58 -5.11
C ASP A 37 -6.15 5.07 -4.85
N ALA A 38 -6.03 5.51 -3.60
CA ALA A 38 -6.24 6.91 -3.22
C ALA A 38 -5.21 7.90 -3.81
N GLN A 39 -4.07 7.43 -4.31
CA GLN A 39 -3.03 8.32 -4.81
C GLN A 39 -3.38 8.91 -6.18
N THR A 40 -2.83 10.09 -6.48
CA THR A 40 -2.86 10.63 -7.85
C THR A 40 -1.86 9.88 -8.73
N LYS A 41 -2.33 9.23 -9.79
CA LYS A 41 -1.48 8.54 -10.77
C LYS A 41 -0.82 9.56 -11.73
N ILE A 42 0.38 9.26 -12.19
CA ILE A 42 1.16 10.05 -13.16
C ILE A 42 1.61 9.15 -14.32
N LYS A 43 2.02 9.74 -15.46
CA LYS A 43 2.38 8.96 -16.66
C LYS A 43 3.66 8.11 -16.52
N GLY A 44 4.61 8.58 -15.71
CA GLY A 44 5.90 7.90 -15.49
C GLY A 44 6.03 7.41 -14.05
N THR A 45 7.09 6.67 -13.75
CA THR A 45 7.40 6.29 -12.37
C THR A 45 8.09 7.41 -11.61
N GLN A 46 7.99 7.37 -10.30
CA GLN A 46 8.67 8.32 -9.41
C GLN A 46 10.19 8.30 -9.59
N LYS A 47 10.82 9.48 -9.64
CA LYS A 47 12.29 9.61 -9.62
C LYS A 47 12.88 9.45 -8.23
N ARG A 48 12.11 9.78 -7.19
CA ARG A 48 12.49 9.67 -5.78
C ARG A 48 11.42 8.81 -5.10
N PRO A 49 11.67 7.52 -4.91
CA PRO A 49 10.67 6.61 -4.37
C PRO A 49 10.47 6.83 -2.87
N PHE A 50 9.28 6.48 -2.39
CA PHE A 50 8.93 6.50 -0.97
C PHE A 50 9.10 5.12 -0.35
N ALA A 51 9.29 5.08 0.97
CA ALA A 51 9.17 3.84 1.72
C ALA A 51 7.68 3.49 1.92
N ILE A 52 6.99 3.12 0.84
CA ILE A 52 5.52 2.99 0.77
C ILE A 52 4.99 2.08 1.86
N LYS A 53 5.66 0.96 2.15
CA LYS A 53 5.24 0.05 3.22
C LYS A 53 5.06 0.78 4.56
N HIS A 54 5.96 1.69 4.93
CA HIS A 54 5.88 2.42 6.20
C HIS A 54 4.76 3.45 6.21
N LEU A 55 4.43 4.03 5.05
CA LEU A 55 3.29 4.94 4.91
C LEU A 55 1.97 4.18 5.08
N VAL A 56 1.84 3.01 4.43
CA VAL A 56 0.68 2.14 4.58
C VAL A 56 0.57 1.61 6.00
N GLU A 57 1.68 1.17 6.61
CA GLU A 57 1.72 0.69 8.00
C GLU A 57 1.20 1.74 8.98
N ARG A 58 1.71 2.97 8.87
CA ARG A 58 1.31 4.10 9.72
C ARG A 58 -0.16 4.44 9.52
N TRP A 59 -0.61 4.47 8.26
CA TRP A 59 -2.00 4.76 7.92
C TRP A 59 -2.93 3.66 8.43
N ALA A 60 -2.68 2.39 8.12
CA ALA A 60 -3.52 1.24 8.48
C ALA A 60 -3.47 0.92 9.98
N GLY A 61 -2.35 1.21 10.66
CA GLY A 61 -2.09 0.76 12.03
C GLY A 61 -1.87 -0.76 12.10
N ARG A 62 -1.32 -1.34 11.04
CA ARG A 62 -0.97 -2.78 10.94
C ARG A 62 0.34 -2.91 10.17
N TYR A 63 1.16 -3.90 10.53
CA TYR A 63 2.36 -4.25 9.75
C TYR A 63 1.99 -4.58 8.30
N VAL A 64 2.78 -4.11 7.35
CA VAL A 64 2.63 -4.36 5.90
C VAL A 64 4.02 -4.59 5.33
N SER A 65 4.21 -5.72 4.66
CA SER A 65 5.50 -6.04 4.05
C SER A 65 5.67 -5.32 2.70
N GLN A 66 6.90 -5.30 2.20
CA GLN A 66 7.14 -4.85 0.82
C GLN A 66 6.41 -5.72 -0.20
N SER A 67 6.41 -7.03 0.01
CA SER A 67 5.73 -8.00 -0.86
C SER A 67 4.23 -7.74 -0.90
N ASP A 68 3.62 -7.32 0.22
CA ASP A 68 2.20 -6.94 0.24
C ASP A 68 1.91 -5.75 -0.70
N VAL A 69 2.80 -4.75 -0.71
CA VAL A 69 2.70 -3.60 -1.62
C VAL A 69 2.90 -4.01 -3.08
N GLU A 70 3.83 -4.93 -3.36
CA GLU A 70 4.05 -5.43 -4.72
C GLU A 70 2.86 -6.22 -5.26
N VAL A 71 2.20 -7.02 -4.43
CA VAL A 71 0.98 -7.75 -4.81
C VAL A 71 -0.17 -6.77 -5.03
N ALA A 72 -0.34 -5.79 -4.14
CA ALA A 72 -1.35 -4.75 -4.31
C ALA A 72 -1.16 -3.96 -5.62
N ALA A 73 0.08 -3.59 -5.95
CA ALA A 73 0.40 -2.94 -7.21
C ALA A 73 0.13 -3.85 -8.42
N THR A 74 0.39 -5.15 -8.31
CA THR A 74 0.07 -6.14 -9.37
C THR A 74 -1.44 -6.24 -9.63
N LEU A 75 -2.25 -6.10 -8.58
CA LEU A 75 -3.72 -6.16 -8.65
C LEU A 75 -4.35 -4.88 -9.17
N HIS A 76 -3.69 -3.73 -9.04
CA HIS A 76 -4.31 -2.44 -9.30
C HIS A 76 -4.24 -2.06 -10.80
N PRO A 77 -5.38 -1.77 -11.46
CA PRO A 77 -5.43 -1.60 -12.92
C PRO A 77 -4.65 -0.40 -13.45
N GLU A 78 -4.54 0.67 -12.67
CA GLU A 78 -3.83 1.90 -13.07
C GLU A 78 -2.44 2.06 -12.45
N ILE A 79 -1.99 1.14 -11.58
CA ILE A 79 -0.68 1.24 -10.96
C ILE A 79 0.31 0.42 -11.78
N HIS A 80 1.45 1.02 -12.10
CA HIS A 80 2.54 0.37 -12.81
C HIS A 80 3.89 0.86 -12.31
N GLY A 81 4.94 0.10 -12.63
CA GLY A 81 6.28 0.29 -12.11
C GLY A 81 6.72 -0.90 -11.27
N THR A 82 7.67 -0.69 -10.38
CA THR A 82 8.25 -1.76 -9.56
C THR A 82 8.68 -1.15 -8.24
N TYR A 83 8.41 -1.83 -7.13
CA TYR A 83 8.75 -1.30 -5.82
C TYR A 83 10.24 -0.93 -5.73
N PRO A 84 10.60 0.23 -5.15
CA PRO A 84 9.73 1.22 -4.49
C PRO A 84 9.18 2.33 -5.41
N ALA A 85 9.39 2.25 -6.72
CA ALA A 85 9.03 3.29 -7.68
C ALA A 85 7.80 2.91 -8.52
N PHE A 86 6.64 3.44 -8.14
CA PHE A 86 5.39 3.34 -8.91
C PHE A 86 5.05 4.65 -9.63
N ASN A 87 4.01 4.62 -10.44
CA ASN A 87 3.47 5.76 -11.18
C ASN A 87 2.56 6.67 -10.34
N ILE A 88 2.93 6.98 -9.10
CA ILE A 88 2.15 7.85 -8.21
C ILE A 88 2.83 9.21 -8.02
N SER A 89 2.04 10.26 -7.87
CA SER A 89 2.52 11.62 -7.61
C SER A 89 3.37 11.68 -6.34
N SER A 90 4.35 12.58 -6.30
CA SER A 90 5.08 12.88 -5.05
C SER A 90 4.27 13.72 -4.07
N ARG A 91 3.13 14.27 -4.49
CA ARG A 91 2.16 14.96 -3.62
C ARG A 91 1.16 13.91 -3.12
N LEU A 92 1.58 13.16 -2.10
CA LEU A 92 0.80 12.05 -1.55
C LEU A 92 -0.54 12.53 -0.99
N VAL A 93 -1.56 11.69 -1.12
CA VAL A 93 -2.90 11.89 -0.55
C VAL A 93 -3.00 11.04 0.70
N ASN A 94 -3.39 11.64 1.83
CA ASN A 94 -3.76 10.91 3.05
C ASN A 94 -5.12 10.25 2.82
N PRO A 95 -5.19 8.92 2.64
CA PRO A 95 -6.44 8.26 2.29
C PRO A 95 -7.43 8.30 3.46
N SER A 96 -8.73 8.35 3.16
CA SER A 96 -9.77 8.32 4.18
C SER A 96 -9.75 7.00 4.96
N ARG A 97 -9.91 7.09 6.28
CA ARG A 97 -9.96 5.91 7.15
C ARG A 97 -11.10 4.96 6.81
N ALA A 98 -12.21 5.51 6.30
CA ALA A 98 -13.40 4.76 5.88
C ALA A 98 -13.10 3.68 4.83
N ARG A 99 -12.02 3.83 4.03
CA ARG A 99 -11.59 2.82 3.03
C ARG A 99 -11.27 1.46 3.64
N ILE A 100 -10.88 1.41 4.92
CA ILE A 100 -10.37 0.19 5.55
C ILE A 100 -11.03 -0.13 6.90
N ASP A 101 -12.00 0.66 7.33
CA ASP A 101 -12.71 0.43 8.61
C ASP A 101 -13.49 -0.88 8.64
N HIS A 102 -13.82 -1.45 7.48
CA HIS A 102 -14.48 -2.74 7.35
C HIS A 102 -13.50 -3.93 7.36
N LEU A 103 -12.19 -3.68 7.39
CA LEU A 103 -11.16 -4.73 7.46
C LEU A 103 -10.83 -5.11 8.90
N GLU A 104 -10.72 -6.41 9.14
CA GLU A 104 -10.57 -6.93 10.49
C GLU A 104 -9.21 -6.58 11.11
N GLN A 105 -8.16 -6.44 10.31
CA GLN A 105 -6.80 -6.19 10.81
C GLN A 105 -6.48 -4.72 11.10
N THR A 106 -7.44 -3.82 10.86
CA THR A 106 -7.27 -2.37 11.00
C THR A 106 -6.91 -2.00 12.43
N GLY A 107 -5.77 -1.31 12.62
CA GLY A 107 -5.29 -0.85 13.93
C GLY A 107 -4.76 -1.95 14.88
N LYS A 108 -4.65 -3.22 14.45
CA LYS A 108 -4.22 -4.33 15.30
C LYS A 108 -2.72 -4.40 15.60
N HIS A 109 -1.92 -3.41 15.17
CA HIS A 109 -0.51 -3.30 15.53
C HIS A 109 -0.22 -2.01 16.31
N HIS A 110 0.27 -2.17 17.54
CA HIS A 110 0.66 -1.06 18.41
C HIS A 110 2.03 -0.51 18.00
N TYR A 111 2.06 0.40 17.04
CA TYR A 111 3.21 1.31 16.91
C TYR A 111 2.97 2.54 17.77
N LYS A 112 3.99 2.96 18.55
CA LYS A 112 4.00 4.31 19.14
C LYS A 112 3.99 5.28 17.96
N GLN A 113 2.93 6.07 17.80
CA GLN A 113 2.90 7.13 16.80
C GLN A 113 4.10 8.05 17.04
N GLU A 114 5.09 8.02 16.16
CA GLU A 114 6.11 9.06 16.11
C GLU A 114 5.41 10.34 15.63
N LYS A 115 5.23 11.28 16.57
CA LYS A 115 4.72 12.61 16.27
C LYS A 115 5.69 13.29 15.29
N GLY A 116 5.21 13.71 14.12
CA GLY A 116 5.87 14.80 13.39
C GLY A 116 6.14 14.64 11.89
N PHE A 117 5.73 13.55 11.24
CA PHE A 117 5.85 13.43 9.78
C PHE A 117 4.47 13.32 9.13
N ASP A 118 3.92 14.46 8.71
CA ASP A 118 2.83 14.46 7.75
C ASP A 118 3.43 14.40 6.34
N ASP A 119 3.70 13.17 5.89
CA ASP A 119 4.22 12.89 4.55
C ASP A 119 3.18 13.20 3.45
N TYR A 120 1.96 13.56 3.83
CA TYR A 120 0.85 13.82 2.92
C TYR A 120 0.72 15.31 2.59
N ALA A 121 0.50 15.59 1.30
CA ALA A 121 0.30 16.95 0.83
C ALA A 121 -1.16 17.43 1.02
N ARG A 122 -2.10 16.50 1.12
CA ARG A 122 -3.54 16.76 1.33
C ARG A 122 -4.25 15.52 1.87
N SER A 123 -5.42 15.71 2.47
CA SER A 123 -6.34 14.61 2.75
C SER A 123 -7.20 14.28 1.53
N GLU A 124 -7.63 13.03 1.43
CA GLU A 124 -8.71 12.62 0.54
C GLU A 124 -9.98 13.40 0.87
N GLY A 125 -10.69 13.86 -0.16
CA GLY A 125 -11.89 14.69 -0.06
C GLY A 125 -13.13 13.97 -0.54
#